data_AF-A0A1X2HQ23-F1
#
_entry.id   AF-A0A1X2HQ23-F1
#
_cell.length_a   1.000
_cell.length_b   1.000
_cell.length_c   1.000
_cell.angle_alpha   90.00
_cell.angle_beta   90.00
_cell.angle_gamma   90.00
#
_symmetry.space_group_name_H-M   'P 1'
#
loop_
_entity.id
_entity.type
_entity.pdbx_description
1 polymer ?
#
loop_
_entity_poly.entity_id
_entity_poly.type
_entity_poly.pdbx_seq_one_letter_code
_entity_poly.pdbx_strand_id
1 'polypeptide(L)'
;MAYNNWPARAQVVSLMRWYNLTALVNYLHALQDFITRTIGKLSETYAPVLDLSTCPASEHTRFPADTIYYCEAVGHISSQLSVLELVRSAILHGNRFQRGYPFGDTQGQAEIHMLERIGTLLAAIEQLDDKMDRQTFEERYGLQWADDKKTFG
;
A
#
# COMPACT_ATOMS: atom_id res chain seq x y z
N MET A 1 -2.05 -27.09 -7.54
CA MET A 1 -0.65 -26.92 -7.99
C MET A 1 0.07 -26.03 -6.99
N ALA A 2 1.40 -26.08 -6.94
CA ALA A 2 2.20 -25.38 -5.94
C ALA A 2 3.50 -24.84 -6.53
N TYR A 3 4.17 -23.94 -5.82
CA TYR A 3 5.56 -23.61 -6.11
C TYR A 3 6.46 -24.81 -5.79
N ASN A 4 7.43 -25.10 -6.66
CA ASN A 4 8.44 -26.15 -6.45
C ASN A 4 9.33 -25.86 -5.23
N ASN A 5 9.39 -24.60 -4.85
CA ASN A 5 10.17 -24.10 -3.74
C ASN A 5 9.45 -22.92 -3.09
N TRP A 6 9.36 -22.95 -1.76
CA TRP A 6 8.80 -21.86 -0.96
C TRP A 6 9.77 -21.52 0.18
N PRO A 7 10.80 -20.69 -0.08
CA PRO A 7 11.84 -20.43 0.89
C PRO A 7 11.31 -19.64 2.09
N ALA A 8 12.02 -19.69 3.22
CA ALA A 8 11.67 -18.95 4.43
C ALA A 8 11.43 -17.44 4.18
N ARG A 9 12.16 -16.83 3.23
CA ARG A 9 11.94 -15.43 2.83
C ARG A 9 10.56 -15.21 2.19
N ALA A 10 10.07 -16.15 1.38
CA ALA A 10 8.74 -16.10 0.80
C ALA A 10 7.66 -16.33 1.88
N GLN A 11 7.93 -17.21 2.85
CA GLN A 11 7.07 -17.38 4.01
C GLN A 11 6.94 -16.09 4.82
N VAL A 12 8.06 -15.42 5.13
CA VAL A 12 8.04 -14.16 5.87
C VAL A 12 7.30 -13.06 5.11
N VAL A 13 7.55 -12.88 3.81
CA VAL A 13 6.87 -11.82 3.04
C VAL A 13 5.37 -12.09 2.88
N SER A 14 4.96 -13.36 2.91
CA SER A 14 3.54 -13.71 2.82
C SER A 14 2.70 -13.24 4.02
N LEU A 15 3.36 -12.96 5.14
CA LEU A 15 2.76 -12.44 6.37
C LEU A 15 2.70 -10.90 6.42
N MET A 16 3.38 -10.22 5.50
CA MET A 16 3.40 -8.76 5.44
C MET A 16 2.10 -8.22 4.87
N ARG A 17 1.85 -6.91 5.02
CA ARG A 17 0.72 -6.27 4.34
C ARG A 17 1.00 -6.07 2.86
N TRP A 18 -0.03 -6.29 2.06
CA TRP A 18 -0.01 -6.06 0.63
C TRP A 18 -1.12 -5.10 0.24
N TYR A 19 -0.84 -4.28 -0.77
CA TYR A 19 -1.75 -3.26 -1.25
C TYR A 19 -1.96 -3.48 -2.75
N ASN A 20 -3.17 -3.85 -3.14
CA ASN A 20 -3.51 -3.88 -4.57
C ASN A 20 -3.46 -2.46 -5.14
N LEU A 21 -2.86 -2.31 -6.33
CA LEU A 21 -2.69 -1.01 -7.00
C LEU A 21 -4.03 -0.25 -7.13
N THR A 22 -5.07 -0.91 -7.64
CA THR A 22 -6.37 -0.28 -7.87
C THR A 22 -7.01 0.16 -6.55
N ALA A 23 -6.97 -0.69 -5.53
CA ALA A 23 -7.49 -0.35 -4.20
C ALA A 23 -6.73 0.84 -3.59
N LEU A 24 -5.41 0.87 -3.76
CA LEU A 24 -4.56 1.96 -3.27
C LEU A 24 -4.88 3.29 -3.94
N VAL A 25 -5.00 3.31 -5.28
CA VAL A 25 -5.36 4.52 -6.04
C VAL A 25 -6.74 5.02 -5.64
N ASN A 26 -7.73 4.12 -5.53
CA ASN A 26 -9.08 4.47 -5.10
C ASN A 26 -9.09 5.08 -3.68
N TYR A 27 -8.31 4.50 -2.77
CA TYR A 27 -8.17 5.03 -1.42
C TYR A 27 -7.56 6.44 -1.39
N LEU A 28 -6.51 6.68 -2.18
CA LEU A 28 -5.86 8.01 -2.24
C LEU A 28 -6.81 9.08 -2.78
N HIS A 29 -7.59 8.77 -3.82
CA HIS A 29 -8.63 9.68 -4.31
C HIS A 29 -9.76 9.90 -3.30
N ALA A 30 -10.20 8.82 -2.62
CA ALA A 30 -11.21 8.94 -1.57
C ALA A 30 -10.72 9.82 -0.41
N LEU A 31 -9.45 9.74 -0.02
CA LEU A 31 -8.85 10.63 0.97
C LEU A 31 -8.82 12.09 0.50
N GLN A 32 -8.43 12.33 -0.75
CA GLN A 32 -8.43 13.68 -1.32
C GLN A 32 -9.83 14.28 -1.30
N ASP A 33 -10.84 13.52 -1.72
CA ASP A 33 -12.24 13.96 -1.68
C ASP A 33 -12.74 14.16 -0.24
N PHE A 34 -12.33 13.31 0.70
CA PHE A 34 -12.66 13.44 2.11
C PHE A 34 -12.18 14.76 2.71
N ILE A 35 -10.95 15.20 2.37
CA ILE A 35 -10.41 16.48 2.84
C ILE A 35 -11.09 17.66 2.14
N THR A 36 -11.24 17.59 0.81
CA THR A 36 -11.60 18.76 0.00
C THR A 36 -13.10 19.01 -0.12
N ARG A 37 -13.94 17.97 0.02
CA ARG A 37 -15.38 18.06 -0.19
C ARG A 37 -16.21 17.98 1.08
N THR A 38 -15.60 17.71 2.22
CA THR A 38 -16.34 17.68 3.49
C THR A 38 -16.65 19.11 3.94
N ILE A 39 -17.94 19.49 3.87
CA ILE A 39 -18.42 20.83 4.24
C ILE A 39 -18.43 21.01 5.77
N GLY A 40 -18.51 19.91 6.53
CA GLY A 40 -18.60 19.91 8.00
C GLY A 40 -17.33 19.44 8.71
N LYS A 41 -17.47 19.06 9.98
CA LYS A 41 -16.36 18.48 10.74
C LYS A 41 -16.02 17.10 10.18
N LEU A 42 -14.73 16.88 9.90
CA LEU A 42 -14.21 15.56 9.54
C LEU A 42 -14.51 14.55 10.67
N SER A 43 -15.04 13.40 10.30
CA SER A 43 -15.44 12.34 11.23
C SER A 43 -14.80 11.03 10.83
N GLU A 44 -14.35 10.28 11.82
CA GLU A 44 -13.75 8.96 11.65
C GLU A 44 -14.70 7.97 10.96
N THR A 45 -16.01 8.09 11.19
CA THR A 45 -17.03 7.23 10.55
C THR A 45 -17.04 7.34 9.03
N TYR A 46 -16.64 8.49 8.48
CA TYR A 46 -16.61 8.73 7.03
C TYR A 46 -15.19 8.74 6.47
N ALA A 47 -14.18 8.53 7.31
CA ALA A 47 -12.80 8.54 6.87
C ALA A 47 -12.53 7.29 6.00
N PRO A 48 -12.01 7.47 4.77
CA PRO A 48 -11.61 6.35 3.92
C PRO A 48 -10.63 5.44 4.64
N VAL A 49 -10.80 4.13 4.48
CA VAL A 49 -9.93 3.10 5.05
C VAL A 49 -9.27 2.38 3.89
N LEU A 50 -7.94 2.24 3.97
CA LEU A 50 -7.20 1.47 3.00
C LEU A 50 -7.46 -0.02 3.25
N ASP A 51 -7.94 -0.72 2.23
CA ASP A 51 -8.11 -2.16 2.30
C ASP A 51 -6.74 -2.85 2.39
N LEU A 52 -6.55 -3.60 3.48
CA LEU A 52 -5.33 -4.34 3.72
C LEU A 52 -5.50 -5.74 3.17
N SER A 53 -4.86 -6.01 2.03
CA SER A 53 -4.84 -7.36 1.47
C SER A 53 -3.73 -8.20 2.11
N THR A 54 -4.00 -9.50 2.29
CA THR A 54 -2.95 -10.49 2.52
C THR A 54 -2.12 -10.67 1.25
N CYS A 55 -0.94 -11.26 1.38
CA CYS A 55 -0.13 -11.64 0.22
C CYS A 55 -0.99 -12.41 -0.81
N PRO A 56 -0.99 -12.00 -2.09
CA PRO A 56 -1.82 -12.63 -3.11
C PRO A 56 -1.25 -13.98 -3.59
N ALA A 57 -0.12 -14.39 -3.01
CA ALA A 57 0.54 -15.66 -3.29
C ALA A 57 0.76 -16.46 -1.99
N SER A 58 0.74 -17.78 -2.12
CA SER A 58 1.10 -18.75 -1.09
C SER A 58 1.84 -19.91 -1.74
N GLU A 59 2.32 -20.87 -0.95
CA GLU A 59 2.91 -22.10 -1.48
C GLU A 59 1.99 -22.81 -2.49
N HIS A 60 0.68 -22.74 -2.29
CA HIS A 60 -0.34 -23.39 -3.13
C HIS A 60 -1.14 -22.41 -4.00
N THR A 61 -0.78 -21.13 -4.01
CA THR A 61 -1.46 -20.08 -4.77
C THR A 61 -0.42 -19.25 -5.50
N ARG A 62 -0.38 -19.36 -6.83
CA ARG A 62 0.53 -18.56 -7.65
C ARG A 62 0.15 -17.09 -7.56
N PHE A 63 1.15 -16.20 -7.59
CA PHE A 63 0.91 -14.77 -7.71
C PHE A 63 0.03 -14.48 -8.96
N PRO A 64 -0.99 -13.62 -8.90
CA PRO A 64 -1.89 -13.41 -10.03
C PRO A 64 -1.16 -12.77 -11.23
N ALA A 65 -1.62 -13.07 -12.46
CA ALA A 65 -0.88 -12.68 -13.68
C ALA A 65 -1.02 -11.19 -13.99
N ASP A 66 -2.23 -10.67 -13.84
CA ASP A 66 -2.66 -9.39 -14.41
C ASP A 66 -2.94 -8.34 -13.33
N THR A 67 -2.29 -8.46 -12.18
CA THR A 67 -2.46 -7.52 -11.07
C THR A 67 -1.12 -7.09 -10.48
N ILE A 68 -1.11 -5.85 -10.03
CA ILE A 68 0.05 -5.20 -9.41
C ILE A 68 -0.26 -4.97 -7.94
N TYR A 69 0.73 -5.26 -7.10
CA TYR A 69 0.67 -4.99 -5.68
C TYR A 69 1.89 -4.21 -5.21
N TYR A 70 1.76 -3.58 -4.04
CA TYR A 70 2.86 -3.07 -3.24
C TYR A 70 2.93 -3.88 -1.95
N CYS A 71 4.15 -4.17 -1.48
CA CYS A 71 4.38 -4.88 -0.23
C CYS A 71 4.91 -3.93 0.83
N GLU A 72 4.42 -4.04 2.05
CA GLU A 72 4.88 -3.24 3.19
C GLU A 72 6.40 -3.30 3.41
N ALA A 73 6.99 -4.47 3.17
CA ALA A 73 8.41 -4.72 3.38
C ALA A 73 9.31 -4.33 2.19
N VAL A 74 8.75 -3.75 1.13
CA VAL A 74 9.49 -3.41 -0.09
C VAL A 74 9.27 -1.95 -0.45
N GLY A 75 10.37 -1.23 -0.65
CA GLY A 75 10.31 0.12 -1.18
C GLY A 75 9.91 1.19 -0.17
N HIS A 76 9.54 2.35 -0.69
CA HIS A 76 9.23 3.52 0.13
C HIS A 76 7.72 3.79 0.28
N ILE A 77 6.88 3.21 -0.58
CA ILE A 77 5.43 3.45 -0.59
C ILE A 77 4.79 3.15 0.78
N SER A 78 5.18 2.05 1.43
CA SER A 78 4.61 1.67 2.74
C SER A 78 4.92 2.68 3.85
N SER A 79 6.12 3.27 3.84
CA SER A 79 6.51 4.30 4.79
C SER A 79 5.72 5.60 4.55
N GLN A 80 5.52 5.97 3.29
CA GLN A 80 4.68 7.11 2.92
C GLN A 80 3.22 6.89 3.33
N LEU A 81 2.67 5.67 3.15
CA LEU A 81 1.32 5.34 3.62
C LEU A 81 1.18 5.40 5.14
N SER A 82 2.21 4.97 5.87
CA SER A 82 2.22 5.08 7.34
C SER A 82 2.22 6.54 7.81
N VAL A 83 2.98 7.40 7.14
CA VAL A 83 2.95 8.85 7.39
C VAL A 83 1.58 9.43 7.05
N LEU A 84 0.98 9.03 5.93
CA LEU A 84 -0.35 9.49 5.53
C LEU A 84 -1.42 9.14 6.58
N GLU A 85 -1.39 7.92 7.13
CA GLU A 85 -2.27 7.48 8.21
C GLU A 85 -2.04 8.26 9.52
N LEU A 86 -0.79 8.61 9.83
CA LEU A 86 -0.49 9.46 10.98
C LEU A 86 -1.07 10.86 10.82
N VAL A 87 -0.95 11.45 9.63
CA VAL A 87 -1.53 12.76 9.31
C VAL A 87 -3.06 12.67 9.38
N ARG A 88 -3.67 11.62 8.82
CA ARG A 88 -5.12 11.35 8.88
C ARG A 88 -5.62 11.38 10.31
N SER A 89 -4.93 10.63 11.17
CA SER A 89 -5.32 10.52 12.56
C SER A 89 -5.13 11.85 13.32
N ALA A 90 -4.12 12.66 12.98
CA ALA A 90 -3.97 13.99 13.58
C ALA A 90 -5.07 14.97 13.15
N ILE A 91 -5.47 14.92 11.87
CA ILE A 91 -6.61 15.70 11.35
C ILE A 91 -7.90 15.34 12.10
N LEU A 92 -8.18 14.05 12.28
CA LEU A 92 -9.38 13.56 12.96
C LEU A 92 -9.36 13.81 14.48
N HIS A 93 -8.17 13.81 15.09
CA HIS A 93 -7.98 13.94 16.53
C HIS A 93 -7.00 15.06 16.85
N GLY A 94 -7.51 16.29 16.96
CA GLY A 94 -6.68 17.48 17.19
C GLY A 94 -5.80 17.43 18.45
N ASN A 95 -6.11 16.59 19.44
CA ASN A 95 -5.21 16.37 20.59
C ASN A 95 -3.85 15.77 20.19
N ARG A 96 -3.76 15.11 19.03
CA ARG A 96 -2.51 14.51 18.53
C ARG A 96 -1.48 15.55 18.09
N PHE A 97 -1.86 16.80 17.82
CA PHE A 97 -0.91 17.90 17.52
C PHE A 97 0.05 18.18 18.68
N GLN A 98 -0.35 17.86 19.93
CA GLN A 98 0.52 17.98 21.11
C GLN A 98 1.77 17.08 21.07
N ARG A 99 1.82 16.13 20.12
CA ARG A 99 2.98 15.24 19.92
C ARG A 99 4.09 15.87 19.08
N GLY A 100 3.89 17.09 18.54
CA GLY A 100 4.93 17.84 17.82
C GLY A 100 5.33 17.19 16.51
N TYR A 101 4.35 16.79 15.69
CA TYR A 101 4.63 16.20 14.39
C TYR A 101 5.21 17.23 13.40
N PRO A 102 6.08 16.82 12.47
CA PRO A 102 6.75 17.75 11.56
C PRO A 102 5.83 18.33 10.46
N PHE A 103 4.56 17.93 10.41
CA PHE A 103 3.58 18.39 9.41
C PHE A 103 2.73 19.59 9.86
N GLY A 104 3.07 20.20 11.00
CA GLY A 104 2.45 21.43 11.50
C GLY A 104 1.66 21.25 12.79
N ASP A 105 1.22 22.38 13.33
CA ASP A 105 0.57 22.50 14.64
C ASP A 105 -0.95 22.70 14.55
N THR A 106 -1.48 22.80 13.33
CA THR A 106 -2.89 23.07 13.06
C THR A 106 -3.50 22.03 12.13
N GLN A 107 -4.83 21.85 12.23
CA GLN A 107 -5.57 20.96 11.35
C GLN A 107 -5.41 21.33 9.87
N GLY A 108 -5.50 22.63 9.52
CA GLY A 108 -5.35 23.08 8.15
C GLY A 108 -3.96 22.82 7.56
N GLN A 109 -2.88 22.94 8.35
CA GLN A 109 -1.54 22.58 7.90
C GLN A 109 -1.42 21.07 7.62
N ALA A 110 -2.01 20.24 8.50
CA ALA A 110 -2.03 18.80 8.31
C ALA A 110 -2.84 18.39 7.07
N GLU A 111 -3.97 19.05 6.79
CA GLU A 111 -4.77 18.83 5.59
C GLU A 111 -3.98 19.16 4.31
N ILE A 112 -3.28 20.30 4.27
CA ILE A 112 -2.40 20.66 3.14
C ILE A 112 -1.28 19.62 2.98
N HIS A 113 -0.62 19.26 4.07
CA HIS A 113 0.45 18.26 4.05
C HIS A 113 -0.04 16.90 3.53
N MET A 114 -1.26 16.49 3.91
CA MET A 114 -1.88 15.28 3.40
C MET A 114 -2.10 15.34 1.89
N LEU A 115 -2.60 16.46 1.36
CA LEU A 115 -2.82 16.64 -0.08
C LEU A 115 -1.50 16.57 -0.88
N GLU A 116 -0.44 17.20 -0.39
CA GLU A 116 0.91 17.11 -1.00
C GLU A 116 1.43 15.67 -1.03
N ARG A 117 1.23 14.93 0.07
CA ARG A 117 1.64 13.53 0.19
C ARG A 117 0.83 12.61 -0.73
N ILE A 118 -0.48 12.85 -0.86
CA ILE A 118 -1.33 12.12 -1.82
C ILE A 118 -0.78 12.32 -3.24
N GLY A 119 -0.47 13.56 -3.64
CA GLY A 119 0.10 13.85 -4.96
C GLY A 119 1.45 13.15 -5.18
N THR A 120 2.32 13.17 -4.18
CA THR A 120 3.62 12.46 -4.22
C THR A 120 3.45 10.95 -4.39
N LEU A 121 2.52 10.35 -3.65
CA LEU A 121 2.23 8.91 -3.73
C LEU A 121 1.64 8.54 -5.09
N LEU A 122 0.70 9.33 -5.62
CA LEU A 122 0.12 9.09 -6.95
C LEU A 122 1.19 9.16 -8.05
N ALA A 123 2.12 10.12 -7.96
CA ALA A 123 3.24 10.22 -8.90
C ALA A 123 4.18 9.01 -8.81
N ALA A 124 4.53 8.55 -7.60
CA ALA A 124 5.35 7.35 -7.42
C ALA A 124 4.66 6.08 -7.96
N ILE A 125 3.34 5.98 -7.74
CA ILE A 125 2.52 4.89 -8.26
C ILE A 125 2.47 4.91 -9.80
N GLU A 126 2.36 6.09 -10.41
CA GLU A 126 2.38 6.25 -11.87
C GLU A 126 3.72 5.78 -12.49
N GLN A 127 4.84 6.05 -11.81
CA GLN A 127 6.16 5.56 -12.23
C GLN A 127 6.34 4.05 -12.00
N LEU A 128 5.38 3.39 -11.32
CA LEU A 128 5.43 1.99 -10.95
C LEU A 128 6.69 1.62 -10.14
N ASP A 129 7.15 2.56 -9.31
CA ASP A 129 8.27 2.38 -8.39
C ASP A 129 7.91 1.34 -7.33
N ASP A 130 8.82 0.39 -7.04
CA ASP A 130 8.63 -0.65 -6.02
C ASP A 130 7.41 -1.58 -6.22
N LYS A 131 6.83 -1.61 -7.43
CA LYS A 131 5.73 -2.51 -7.76
C LYS A 131 6.13 -3.98 -7.63
N MET A 132 5.14 -4.82 -7.40
CA MET A 132 5.24 -6.27 -7.45
C MET A 132 4.18 -6.84 -8.38
N ASP A 133 4.61 -7.34 -9.52
CA ASP A 133 3.84 -8.25 -10.37
C ASP A 133 4.33 -9.69 -10.15
N ARG A 134 3.72 -10.66 -10.85
CA ARG A 134 4.10 -12.08 -10.75
C ARG A 134 5.59 -12.28 -11.03
N GLN A 135 6.08 -11.71 -12.12
CA GLN A 135 7.45 -11.93 -12.55
C GLN A 135 8.43 -11.39 -11.50
N THR A 136 8.23 -10.15 -11.07
CA THR A 136 9.05 -9.50 -10.05
C THR A 136 9.00 -10.28 -8.72
N PHE A 137 7.83 -10.79 -8.33
CA PHE A 137 7.69 -11.62 -7.12
C PHE A 137 8.47 -12.92 -7.23
N GLU A 138 8.27 -13.66 -8.33
CA GLU A 138 8.90 -14.95 -8.55
C GLU A 138 10.42 -14.81 -8.66
N GLU A 139 10.92 -13.80 -9.40
CA GLU A 139 12.34 -13.50 -9.51
C GLU A 139 12.97 -13.09 -8.17
N ARG A 140 12.34 -12.17 -7.44
CA ARG A 140 12.87 -11.64 -6.17
C ARG A 140 13.03 -12.72 -5.09
N TYR A 141 12.12 -13.69 -5.07
CA TYR A 141 12.13 -14.79 -4.10
C TYR A 141 12.62 -16.12 -4.68
N GLY A 142 13.05 -16.13 -5.95
CA GLY A 142 13.57 -17.29 -6.66
C GLY A 142 12.56 -18.43 -6.81
N LEU A 143 11.27 -18.12 -6.90
CA LEU A 143 10.16 -19.08 -6.92
C LEU A 143 9.95 -19.66 -8.32
N GLN A 144 9.58 -20.95 -8.40
CA GLN A 144 9.25 -21.61 -9.66
C GLN A 144 7.92 -22.35 -9.53
N TRP A 145 6.95 -22.03 -10.38
CA TRP A 145 5.67 -22.73 -10.37
C TRP A 145 5.81 -24.11 -11.03
N ALA A 146 5.15 -25.13 -10.47
CA ALA A 146 5.33 -26.53 -10.92
C ALA A 146 5.02 -26.80 -12.40
N ASP A 147 4.19 -25.98 -13.04
CA ASP A 147 3.76 -26.18 -14.43
C ASP A 147 4.75 -25.67 -15.50
N ASP A 148 5.72 -24.83 -15.11
CA ASP A 148 6.67 -24.22 -16.05
C ASP A 148 7.73 -25.24 -16.55
N LYS A 149 7.71 -26.49 -16.06
CA LYS A 149 8.64 -27.57 -16.44
C LYS A 149 8.23 -28.37 -17.69
N LYS A 150 7.17 -28.01 -18.41
CA LYS A 150 6.67 -28.81 -19.56
C LYS A 150 7.16 -28.41 -20.95
N THR A 151 8.15 -27.53 -21.10
CA THR A 151 8.67 -27.18 -22.44
C THR A 151 10.19 -27.02 -22.47
N PHE A 152 10.92 -28.12 -22.30
CA PHE A 152 12.09 -28.42 -23.12
C PHE A 152 12.16 -29.94 -23.24
N GLY A 153 11.78 -30.43 -24.42
CA GLY A 153 11.99 -31.82 -24.83
C GLY A 153 13.45 -32.11 -25.14
#